data_AF-A0A4U7F3M5-F1
#
_entry.id   AF-A0A4U7F3M5-F1
#
_cell.length_a   1.000
_cell.length_b   1.000
_cell.length_c   1.000
_cell.angle_alpha   90.00
_cell.angle_beta   90.00
_cell.angle_gamma   90.00
#
_symmetry.space_group_name_H-M   'P 1'
#
loop_
_entity.id
_entity.type
_entity.pdbx_description
1 polymer ?
#
loop_
_entity_poly.entity_id
_entity_poly.type
_entity_poly.pdbx_seq_one_letter_code
_entity_poly.pdbx_strand_id
1 'polypeptide(L)'
;DEQLASADALEVYNSRLFTGRSNRQAATFAIRNGLPMTAGSDAHISEMVGQAVTEVAAEERSADAILDAIREGRTSVVGKRTPWRVSLRQFGGGAKRRALRALRGLR
;
A
#
# COMPACT_ATOMS: atom_id res chain seq x y z
N ASP A 1 19.45 1.20 7.13
CA ASP A 1 18.67 2.40 7.53
C ASP A 1 18.97 3.59 6.64
N GLU A 2 20.22 4.00 6.44
CA GLU A 2 20.57 5.12 5.54
C GLU A 2 19.98 5.01 4.13
N GLN A 3 20.04 3.81 3.51
CA GLN A 3 19.43 3.60 2.18
C GLN A 3 17.91 3.84 2.15
N LEU A 4 17.20 3.52 3.23
CA LEU A 4 15.76 3.79 3.31
C LEU A 4 15.49 5.25 3.64
N ALA A 5 16.38 5.90 4.41
CA ALA A 5 16.31 7.31 4.72
C ALA A 5 16.70 8.22 3.55
N SER A 6 17.30 7.69 2.49
CA SER A 6 17.60 8.44 1.26
C SER A 6 16.46 8.45 0.24
N ALA A 7 15.30 7.86 0.57
CA ALA A 7 14.13 7.87 -0.31
C ALA A 7 13.43 9.23 -0.30
N ASP A 8 12.88 9.66 -1.44
CA ASP A 8 12.13 10.92 -1.55
C ASP A 8 10.81 10.90 -0.76
N ALA A 9 10.21 9.72 -0.62
CA ALA A 9 9.00 9.47 0.17
C ALA A 9 8.87 7.98 0.50
N LEU A 10 8.07 7.66 1.51
CA LEU A 10 7.82 6.28 1.94
C LEU A 10 6.33 5.93 1.88
N GLU A 11 5.98 4.79 1.28
CA GLU A 11 4.64 4.23 1.38
C GLU A 11 4.42 3.67 2.80
N VAL A 12 3.65 4.40 3.61
CA VAL A 12 3.37 4.03 5.00
C VAL A 12 2.06 3.25 5.16
N TYR A 13 1.23 3.22 4.12
CA TYR A 13 0.00 2.45 4.12
C TYR A 13 -0.25 1.73 2.79
N ASN A 14 -0.22 0.41 2.86
CA ASN A 14 -0.65 -0.47 1.78
C ASN A 14 -1.89 -1.26 2.22
N SER A 15 -2.98 -1.21 1.44
CA SER A 15 -4.27 -1.84 1.80
C SER A 15 -4.25 -3.38 1.75
N ARG A 16 -3.21 -3.98 1.18
CA ARG A 16 -2.98 -5.43 1.11
C ARG A 16 -2.46 -6.01 2.44
N LEU A 17 -1.87 -5.18 3.30
CA LEU A 17 -1.24 -5.62 4.55
C LEU A 17 -2.27 -5.83 5.67
N PHE A 18 -2.68 -7.09 5.85
CA PHE A 18 -3.79 -7.50 6.72
C PHE A 18 -3.63 -7.15 8.21
N THR A 19 -2.43 -7.32 8.78
CA THR A 19 -2.19 -7.14 10.23
C THR A 19 -1.84 -5.71 10.63
N GLY A 20 -1.62 -4.81 9.66
CA GLY A 20 -1.25 -3.41 9.88
C GLY A 20 0.10 -3.17 10.57
N ARG A 21 0.83 -4.23 10.97
CA ARG A 21 2.14 -4.11 11.65
C ARG A 21 3.18 -3.44 10.75
N SER A 22 3.28 -3.88 9.50
CA SER A 22 4.22 -3.30 8.53
C SER A 22 3.88 -1.84 8.21
N ASN A 23 2.60 -1.48 8.07
CA ASN A 23 2.17 -0.09 7.91
C ASN A 23 2.59 0.77 9.13
N ARG A 24 2.41 0.27 10.35
CA ARG A 24 2.87 0.97 11.58
C ARG A 24 4.39 1.12 11.64
N GLN A 25 5.13 0.10 11.23
CA GLN A 25 6.59 0.12 11.20
C GLN A 25 7.08 1.16 10.18
N ALA A 26 6.51 1.17 8.97
CA ALA A 26 6.83 2.14 7.93
C ALA A 26 6.49 3.58 8.39
N ALA A 27 5.30 3.80 8.96
CA ALA A 27 4.93 5.11 9.52
C ALA A 27 5.90 5.57 10.61
N THR A 28 6.26 4.67 11.52
CA THR A 28 7.22 4.98 12.60
C THR A 28 8.60 5.32 12.03
N PHE A 29 9.06 4.60 11.00
CA PHE A 29 10.33 4.86 10.34
C PHE A 29 10.31 6.21 9.61
N ALA A 30 9.25 6.52 8.86
CA ALA A 30 9.10 7.80 8.16
C ALA A 30 9.12 8.98 9.13
N ILE A 31 8.34 8.91 10.22
CA ILE A 31 8.31 9.96 11.26
C ILE A 31 9.69 10.16 11.89
N ARG A 32 10.39 9.07 12.21
CA ARG A 32 11.73 9.15 12.84
C ARG A 32 12.79 9.76 11.93
N ASN A 33 12.66 9.60 10.61
CA ASN A 33 13.63 10.08 9.63
C ASN A 33 13.16 11.33 8.87
N GLY A 34 12.01 11.92 9.24
CA GLY A 34 11.48 13.11 8.56
C GLY A 34 11.10 12.89 7.10
N LEU A 35 10.72 11.66 6.72
CA LEU A 35 10.41 11.32 5.34
C LEU A 35 8.95 11.66 5.00
N PRO A 36 8.70 12.23 3.81
CA PRO A 36 7.35 12.35 3.30
C PRO A 36 6.64 11.00 3.20
N MET A 37 5.33 11.01 3.45
CA MET A 37 4.52 9.79 3.56
C MET A 37 3.51 9.68 2.42
N THR A 38 3.37 8.47 1.88
CA THR A 38 2.40 8.12 0.84
C THR A 38 1.65 6.84 1.19
N ALA A 39 0.64 6.52 0.39
CA ALA A 39 -0.19 5.34 0.50
C ALA A 39 -0.67 4.87 -0.88
N GLY A 40 -0.88 3.55 -0.99
CA GLY A 40 -1.28 2.90 -2.22
C GLY A 40 -2.17 1.68 -1.98
N SER A 41 -3.11 1.46 -2.90
CA SER A 41 -4.02 0.31 -2.80
C SER A 41 -3.43 -1.00 -3.32
N ASP A 42 -2.31 -0.95 -4.04
CA ASP A 42 -1.67 -2.10 -4.71
C ASP A 42 -2.71 -3.05 -5.36
N ALA A 43 -3.62 -2.44 -6.12
CA ALA A 43 -4.81 -3.11 -6.61
C ALA A 43 -4.47 -4.10 -7.72
N HIS A 44 -4.71 -5.39 -7.46
CA HIS A 44 -4.57 -6.46 -8.45
C HIS A 44 -5.90 -6.83 -9.13
N ILE A 45 -7.01 -6.23 -8.68
CA ILE A 45 -8.35 -6.32 -9.28
C ILE A 45 -9.02 -4.94 -9.21
N SER A 46 -9.96 -4.65 -10.10
CA SER A 46 -10.57 -3.33 -10.24
C SER A 46 -11.31 -2.88 -8.97
N GLU A 47 -11.93 -3.81 -8.23
CA GLU A 47 -12.66 -3.51 -6.99
C GLU A 47 -11.74 -3.00 -5.86
N MET A 48 -10.43 -3.18 -6.00
CA MET A 48 -9.43 -2.76 -5.04
C MET A 48 -8.81 -1.38 -5.34
N VAL A 49 -9.10 -0.80 -6.51
CA VAL A 49 -8.60 0.54 -6.87
C VAL A 49 -9.18 1.57 -5.90
N GLY A 50 -8.32 2.43 -5.36
CA GLY A 50 -8.74 3.52 -4.45
C GLY A 50 -9.07 3.09 -3.01
N GLN A 51 -8.85 1.82 -2.62
CA GLN A 51 -9.00 1.40 -1.22
C GLN A 51 -7.98 2.06 -0.28
N ALA A 52 -6.84 2.48 -0.82
CA ALA A 52 -5.90 3.38 -0.18
C ALA A 52 -5.37 4.37 -1.22
N VAL A 53 -5.32 5.64 -0.84
CA VAL A 53 -4.87 6.75 -1.67
C VAL A 53 -4.01 7.70 -0.85
N THR A 54 -3.11 8.38 -1.54
CA THR A 54 -2.46 9.59 -1.02
C THR A 54 -3.29 10.78 -1.49
N GLU A 55 -3.86 11.52 -0.56
CA GLU A 55 -4.38 12.85 -0.86
C GLU A 55 -3.20 13.79 -0.95
N VAL A 56 -3.05 14.48 -2.09
CA VAL A 56 -1.94 15.38 -2.36
C VAL A 56 -2.51 16.78 -2.51
N ALA A 57 -2.07 17.71 -1.67
CA ALA A 57 -2.56 19.08 -1.69
C ALA A 57 -1.84 19.93 -2.74
N ALA A 58 -1.80 19.50 -4.00
CA ALA A 58 -1.13 20.21 -5.10
C ALA A 58 -1.92 21.45 -5.56
N GLU A 59 -1.22 22.51 -5.93
CA GLU A 59 -1.83 23.76 -6.41
C GLU A 59 -2.35 23.65 -7.85
N GLU A 60 -1.74 22.77 -8.64
CA GLU A 60 -2.09 22.49 -10.03
C GLU A 60 -2.28 21.00 -10.28
N ARG A 61 -3.05 20.66 -11.32
CA ARG A 61 -3.23 19.28 -11.79
C ARG A 61 -2.11 18.87 -12.75
N SER A 62 -0.86 19.01 -12.30
CA SER A 62 0.35 18.64 -13.05
C SER A 62 1.19 17.64 -12.27
N ALA A 63 2.03 16.88 -12.99
CA ALA A 63 2.93 15.93 -12.35
C ALA A 63 3.93 16.64 -11.43
N ASP A 64 4.47 17.78 -11.85
CA ASP A 64 5.45 18.55 -11.09
C ASP A 64 4.85 19.07 -9.77
N ALA A 65 3.65 19.67 -9.82
CA ALA A 65 2.97 20.15 -8.61
C ALA A 65 2.64 19.02 -7.62
N ILE A 66 2.35 17.81 -8.12
CA ILE A 66 2.15 16.62 -7.28
C ILE A 66 3.46 16.20 -6.62
N LEU A 67 4.55 16.12 -7.38
CA LEU A 67 5.86 15.73 -6.86
C LEU A 67 6.37 16.72 -5.82
N ASP A 68 6.19 18.02 -6.04
CA ASP A 68 6.61 19.05 -5.09
C ASP A 68 5.77 19.00 -3.81
N ALA A 69 4.46 18.81 -3.92
CA ALA A 69 3.61 18.59 -2.75
C ALA A 69 3.99 17.34 -1.95
N ILE A 70 4.40 16.26 -2.63
CA ILE A 70 4.92 15.06 -1.96
C ILE A 70 6.25 15.37 -1.26
N ARG A 71 7.21 16.00 -1.94
CA ARG A 71 8.52 16.36 -1.35
C ARG A 71 8.38 17.25 -0.12
N GLU A 72 7.43 18.18 -0.14
CA GLU A 72 7.12 19.08 0.97
C GLU A 72 6.27 18.43 2.08
N GLY A 73 5.88 17.16 1.92
CA GLY A 73 5.06 16.44 2.90
C GLY A 73 3.62 16.94 2.98
N ARG A 74 3.12 17.67 1.97
CA ARG A 74 1.73 18.14 1.86
C ARG A 74 0.79 17.03 1.41
N THR A 75 0.86 15.90 2.13
CA THR A 75 0.12 14.67 1.85
C THR A 75 -0.67 14.22 3.06
N SER A 76 -1.78 13.54 2.80
CA SER A 76 -2.55 12.81 3.80
C SER A 76 -2.80 11.39 3.32
N VAL A 77 -2.72 10.43 4.24
CA VAL A 77 -2.94 9.01 3.95
C VAL A 77 -4.39 8.66 4.25
N VAL A 78 -5.15 8.30 3.21
CA VAL A 78 -6.55 7.87 3.35
C VAL A 78 -6.67 6.41 2.93
N GLY A 79 -7.08 5.57 3.87
CA GLY A 79 -7.26 4.14 3.63
C GLY A 79 -8.54 3.60 4.26
N LYS A 80 -9.30 2.82 3.48
CA LYS A 80 -10.37 1.96 4.00
C LYS A 80 -9.80 0.56 4.15
N ARG A 81 -10.08 -0.10 5.28
CA ARG A 81 -9.74 -1.52 5.44
C ARG A 81 -10.45 -2.32 4.36
N THR A 82 -9.68 -3.09 3.58
CA THR A 82 -10.20 -4.00 2.56
C THR A 82 -11.32 -4.86 3.14
N PRO A 83 -12.53 -4.87 2.53
CA PRO A 83 -13.62 -5.70 2.99
C PRO A 83 -13.21 -7.17 3.04
N TRP A 84 -13.36 -7.81 4.21
CA TRP A 84 -12.88 -9.16 4.47
C TRP A 84 -13.36 -10.22 3.46
N ARG A 85 -14.55 -10.02 2.87
CA ARG A 85 -15.13 -10.89 1.84
C ARG A 85 -14.32 -10.88 0.53
N VAL A 86 -13.73 -9.73 0.17
CA VAL A 86 -12.92 -9.56 -1.03
C VAL A 86 -11.54 -10.20 -0.81
N SER A 87 -10.94 -10.00 0.36
CA SER A 87 -9.70 -10.67 0.76
C SER A 87 -9.85 -12.19 0.66
N LEU A 88 -10.94 -12.75 1.19
CA LEU A 88 -11.19 -14.20 1.15
C LEU A 88 -11.27 -14.75 -0.29
N ARG A 89 -11.87 -14.01 -1.24
CA ARG A 89 -11.93 -14.39 -2.66
C ARG A 89 -10.54 -14.38 -3.32
N GLN A 90 -9.70 -13.39 -2.99
CA GLN A 90 -8.33 -13.29 -3.48
C GLN A 90 -7.42 -14.41 -2.92
N PHE A 91 -7.57 -14.77 -1.65
CA PHE A 91 -6.81 -15.88 -1.04
C PHE A 91 -7.32 -17.28 -1.45
N GLY A 92 -8.61 -17.44 -1.78
CA GLY A 92 -9.22 -18.72 -2.14
C GLY A 92 -8.68 -19.34 -3.44
N GLY A 93 -8.35 -18.53 -4.45
CA GLY A 93 -7.79 -19.02 -5.72
C GLY A 93 -6.40 -19.65 -5.57
N GLY A 94 -5.57 -19.10 -4.67
CA GLY A 94 -4.24 -19.64 -4.36
C GLY A 94 -4.29 -20.97 -3.61
N ALA A 95 -5.18 -21.05 -2.61
CA ALA A 95 -5.39 -22.27 -1.83
C ALA A 95 -5.92 -23.43 -2.68
N LYS A 96 -6.93 -23.17 -3.53
CA LYS A 96 -7.51 -24.18 -4.44
C LYS A 96 -6.46 -24.76 -5.39
N ARG A 97 -5.60 -23.91 -5.96
CA ARG A 97 -4.54 -24.33 -6.89
C ARG A 97 -3.45 -25.16 -6.20
N ARG A 98 -3.09 -24.83 -4.95
CA ARG A 98 -2.14 -25.62 -4.14
C ARG A 98 -2.73 -26.99 -3.77
N ALA A 99 -3.98 -27.04 -3.35
CA ALA A 99 -4.68 -28.29 -3.03
C ALA A 99 -4.80 -29.22 -4.25
N LEU A 100 -5.19 -28.69 -5.42
CA LEU A 100 -5.26 -29.46 -6.66
C LEU A 100 -3.89 -29.99 -7.11
N ARG A 101 -2.80 -29.24 -6.90
CA ARG A 101 -1.44 -29.71 -7.19
C ARG A 101 -1.00 -30.82 -6.24
N ALA A 102 -1.28 -30.69 -4.94
CA ALA A 102 -0.97 -31.72 -3.95
C ALA A 102 -1.72 -33.03 -4.25
N LEU A 103 -3.01 -32.96 -4.59
CA LEU A 103 -3.81 -34.13 -4.97
C LEU A 103 -3.33 -34.80 -6.27
N ARG A 104 -2.81 -34.03 -7.23
CA ARG A 104 -2.22 -34.58 -8.47
C ARG A 104 -0.85 -35.23 -8.25
N GLY A 105 -0.11 -34.86 -7.21
CA GLY A 105 1.16 -35.50 -6.85
C GLY A 105 1.03 -36.77 -6.02
N LEU A 106 -0.19 -37.08 -5.56
CA LEU A 106 -0.53 -38.30 -4.81
C LEU A 106 -1.12 -39.40 -5.72
N ARG A 107 -1.16 -39.17 -7.03
CA ARG A 107 -1.68 -40.08 -8.05
C ARG A 107 -0.56 -40.46 -9.00
#